data_AF-A0A1B6EPB3-F1
#
_entry.id   AF-A0A1B6EPB3-F1
#
_cell.length_a   1.000
_cell.length_b   1.000
_cell.length_c   1.000
_cell.angle_alpha   90.00
_cell.angle_beta   90.00
_cell.angle_gamma   90.00
#
_symmetry.space_group_name_H-M   'P 1'
#
loop_
_entity.id
_entity.type
_entity.pdbx_description
1 polymer ?
#
loop_
_entity_poly.entity_id
_entity_poly.type
_entity_poly.pdbx_seq_one_letter_code
_entity_poly.pdbx_strand_id
1 'polypeptide(L)'
;DPHSGCRPECVLNTDCPRNRACIRNKCQDPCPGTCGQGANCEVINHIPMCTCPSGMSGNPFVQCSPFQAPVVTQPCNPSPCGPYSQCREINGQAVCSCVPGYIGSPPTCRPECVVNSDCGRN
;
A
#
# COMPACT_ATOMS: atom_id res chain seq x y z
N ASP A 1 46.35 36.12 25.53
CA ASP A 1 46.07 35.94 24.10
C ASP A 1 44.56 35.89 23.91
N PRO A 2 43.93 36.75 23.09
CA PRO A 2 42.48 36.88 23.03
C PRO A 2 41.76 35.77 22.24
N HIS A 3 42.49 34.79 21.68
CA HIS A 3 41.90 33.75 20.82
C HIS A 3 41.43 32.50 21.56
N SER A 4 41.58 32.46 22.90
CA SER A 4 41.21 31.31 23.73
C SER A 4 39.69 31.11 23.94
N GLY A 5 38.85 31.93 23.31
CA GLY A 5 37.42 32.07 23.67
C GLY A 5 36.41 31.16 22.98
N CYS A 6 36.73 30.51 21.86
CA CYS A 6 35.74 29.72 21.11
C CYS A 6 36.35 28.44 20.55
N ARG A 7 36.68 27.47 21.42
CA ARG A 7 36.95 26.11 20.95
C ARG A 7 35.61 25.43 20.61
N PRO A 8 35.40 25.00 19.36
CA PRO A 8 34.18 24.28 19.00
C PRO A 8 34.12 22.92 19.71
N GLU A 9 32.92 22.41 19.96
CA GLU A 9 32.71 21.07 20.55
C GLU A 9 33.21 19.98 19.58
N CYS A 10 32.99 20.19 18.28
CA CYS A 10 33.43 19.30 17.20
C CYS A 10 33.83 20.12 15.97
N VAL A 11 34.69 19.55 15.12
CA VAL A 11 35.01 20.05 13.77
C VAL A 11 34.62 19.00 12.72
N LEU A 12 34.71 17.72 13.09
CA LEU A 12 34.38 16.58 12.25
C LEU A 12 33.31 15.71 12.91
N ASN A 13 32.56 14.95 12.11
CA ASN A 13 31.59 13.98 12.61
C ASN A 13 32.23 12.95 13.55
N THR A 14 33.49 12.57 13.28
CA THR A 14 34.26 11.63 14.09
C THR A 14 34.60 12.14 15.50
N ASP A 15 34.47 13.46 15.74
CA ASP A 15 34.63 14.04 17.07
C ASP A 15 33.39 13.79 17.95
N CYS A 16 32.27 13.40 17.33
CA CYS A 16 31.01 13.12 17.99
C CYS A 16 30.81 11.63 18.25
N PRO A 17 29.93 11.26 19.20
CA PRO A 17 29.41 9.90 19.31
C PRO A 17 28.77 9.42 17.99
N ARG A 18 28.78 8.10 17.73
CA ARG A 18 28.26 7.51 16.47
C ARG A 18 26.79 7.84 16.17
N ASN A 19 26.00 8.16 17.20
CA ASN A 19 24.59 8.53 17.10
C ASN A 19 24.37 10.05 16.99
N ARG A 20 25.41 10.86 16.75
CA ARG A 20 25.33 12.32 16.59
C ARG A 20 26.21 12.79 15.44
N ALA A 21 25.90 13.92 14.84
CA ALA A 21 26.70 14.54 13.79
C ALA A 21 27.23 15.90 14.24
N CYS A 22 28.35 16.32 13.66
CA CYS A 22 28.88 17.65 13.90
C CYS A 22 28.11 18.67 13.05
N ILE A 23 27.20 19.40 13.69
CA ILE A 23 26.34 20.39 13.05
C ILE A 23 26.60 21.73 13.72
N ARG A 24 27.08 22.71 12.94
CA ARG A 24 27.42 24.06 13.42
C ARG A 24 28.33 24.01 14.67
N ASN A 25 29.39 23.21 14.60
CA ASN A 25 30.39 23.06 15.66
C ASN A 25 29.87 22.45 16.97
N LYS A 26 28.74 21.74 16.94
CA LYS A 26 28.16 21.01 18.07
C LYS A 26 27.73 19.60 17.68
N CYS A 27 27.86 18.64 18.60
CA CYS A 27 27.41 17.27 18.39
C CYS A 27 25.91 17.17 18.62
N GLN A 28 25.15 17.20 17.52
CA GLN A 28 23.69 17.23 17.53
C GLN A 28 23.11 16.00 16.84
N ASP A 29 21.87 15.68 17.18
CA ASP A 29 21.11 14.66 16.46
C ASP A 29 20.72 15.19 15.06
N PRO A 30 21.13 14.53 13.96
CA PRO A 30 20.75 14.92 12.60
C PRO A 30 19.31 14.51 12.22
N CYS A 31 18.55 13.80 13.06
CA CYS A 31 17.21 13.33 12.74
C CYS A 31 16.12 14.42 12.63
N PRO A 32 16.06 15.45 13.50
CA PRO A 32 15.00 16.45 13.45
C PRO A 32 14.94 17.17 12.10
N GLY A 33 13.84 16.99 11.37
CA GLY A 33 13.59 17.62 10.07
C GLY A 33 14.16 16.87 8.85
N THR A 34 14.77 15.69 9.03
CA THR A 34 15.35 14.91 7.93
C THR A 34 14.39 13.87 7.34
N CYS A 35 13.62 13.18 8.17
CA CYS A 35 12.70 12.13 7.73
C CYS A 35 11.28 12.64 7.47
N GLY A 36 10.58 11.95 6.57
CA GLY A 36 9.20 12.23 6.20
C GLY A 36 8.19 11.86 7.28
N GLN A 37 6.92 12.21 7.05
CA GLN A 37 5.87 11.96 8.04
C GLN A 37 5.66 10.45 8.26
N GLY A 38 5.63 10.02 9.53
CA GLY A 38 5.42 8.61 9.89
C GLY A 38 6.63 7.70 9.66
N ALA A 39 7.80 8.25 9.32
CA ALA A 39 9.05 7.51 9.22
C ALA A 39 9.80 7.50 10.56
N ASN A 40 10.51 6.41 10.84
CA ASN A 40 11.48 6.31 11.92
C ASN A 40 12.82 6.85 11.44
N CYS A 41 13.52 7.57 12.31
CA CYS A 41 14.87 8.03 12.05
C CYS A 41 15.87 7.36 12.99
N GLU A 42 16.93 6.79 12.43
CA GLU A 42 18.06 6.25 13.18
C GLU A 42 19.36 6.85 12.67
N VAL A 43 20.28 7.19 13.57
CA VAL A 43 21.58 7.75 13.21
C VAL A 43 22.60 6.62 13.14
N ILE A 44 23.07 6.32 11.92
CA ILE A 44 24.07 5.28 11.67
C ILE A 44 25.35 5.95 11.19
N ASN A 45 26.41 5.87 12.00
CA ASN A 45 27.72 6.50 11.71
C ASN A 45 27.59 7.98 11.33
N HIS A 46 26.91 8.76 12.18
CA HIS A 46 26.66 10.19 12.00
C HIS A 46 25.72 10.56 10.85
N ILE A 47 25.10 9.57 10.19
CA ILE A 47 24.20 9.77 9.05
C ILE A 47 22.77 9.40 9.47
N PRO A 48 21.79 10.30 9.30
CA PRO A 48 20.39 9.97 9.54
C PRO A 48 19.86 9.02 8.46
N MET A 49 19.29 7.90 8.88
CA MET A 49 18.67 6.88 8.05
C MET A 49 17.18 6.84 8.36
N CYS A 50 16.36 7.02 7.33
CA CYS A 50 14.90 7.04 7.45
C CYS A 50 14.31 5.70 6.99
N THR A 51 13.43 5.11 7.78
CA THR A 51 12.73 3.86 7.44
C THR A 51 11.24 3.95 7.77
N CYS A 52 10.40 3.26 7.00
CA CYS A 52 8.99 3.13 7.37
C CYS A 52 8.86 2.02 8.43
N PRO A 53 8.12 2.27 9.53
CA PRO A 53 7.88 1.26 10.56
C PRO A 53 7.06 0.08 10.02
N SER A 54 7.11 -1.04 10.75
CA SER A 54 6.31 -2.22 10.43
C SER A 54 4.83 -1.87 10.28
N GLY A 55 4.21 -2.35 9.20
CA GLY A 55 2.82 -2.01 8.89
C GLY A 55 2.65 -0.73 8.07
N MET A 56 3.73 -0.05 7.67
CA MET A 56 3.71 1.09 6.77
C MET A 56 4.62 0.92 5.54
N SER A 57 4.27 1.56 4.43
CA SER A 57 5.06 1.66 3.21
C SER A 57 5.00 3.07 2.60
N GLY A 58 5.93 3.37 1.70
CA GLY A 58 6.02 4.65 1.04
C GLY A 58 7.47 5.11 0.90
N ASN A 59 7.66 6.42 0.73
CA ASN A 59 8.98 7.02 0.70
C ASN A 59 9.31 7.58 2.09
N PRO A 60 10.30 7.04 2.82
CA PRO A 60 10.59 7.45 4.19
C PRO A 60 11.15 8.87 4.33
N PHE A 61 11.57 9.51 3.23
CA PHE A 61 11.96 10.94 3.21
C PHE A 61 10.79 11.88 2.90
N VAL A 62 9.63 11.34 2.51
CA VAL A 62 8.43 12.12 2.17
C VAL A 62 7.29 11.77 3.13
N GLN A 63 6.80 10.53 3.08
CA GLN A 63 5.70 10.03 3.90
C GLN A 63 5.65 8.50 3.88
N CYS A 64 5.45 7.91 5.06
CA CYS A 64 5.04 6.54 5.25
C CYS A 64 3.52 6.47 5.48
N SER A 65 2.87 5.52 4.83
CA SER A 65 1.42 5.27 4.92
C SER A 65 1.15 3.82 5.32
N PRO A 66 0.05 3.51 6.02
CA PRO A 66 -0.29 2.13 6.35
C PRO A 66 -0.33 1.23 5.10
N PHE A 67 0.17 0.00 5.22
CA PHE A 67 -0.02 -1.01 4.18
C PHE A 67 -1.52 -1.20 3.96
N GLN A 68 -1.97 -0.94 2.74
CA GLN A 68 -3.27 -1.43 2.31
C GLN A 68 -3.08 -2.90 1.96
N ALA A 69 -3.62 -3.78 2.79
CA ALA A 69 -3.73 -5.18 2.41
C ALA A 69 -4.48 -5.23 1.07
N PRO A 70 -4.08 -6.11 0.13
CA PRO A 70 -4.88 -6.36 -1.06
C PRO A 70 -6.28 -6.71 -0.59
N VAL A 71 -7.26 -5.90 -0.99
CA VAL A 71 -8.66 -6.23 -0.70
C VAL A 71 -8.91 -7.53 -1.44
N VAL A 72 -9.06 -8.63 -0.69
CA VAL A 72 -9.53 -9.92 -1.22
C VAL A 72 -10.96 -9.69 -1.65
N THR A 73 -11.14 -9.22 -2.87
CA THR A 73 -12.45 -9.08 -3.49
C THR A 73 -12.87 -10.47 -3.90
N GLN A 74 -13.97 -10.97 -3.32
CA GLN A 74 -14.65 -12.16 -3.83
C GLN A 74 -15.56 -11.67 -4.96
N PRO A 75 -15.18 -11.81 -6.25
CA PRO A 75 -15.88 -11.11 -7.32
C PRO A 75 -17.33 -11.60 -7.48
N CYS A 76 -17.62 -12.82 -7.01
CA CYS A 76 -18.95 -13.42 -7.03
C CYS A 76 -19.72 -13.29 -5.70
N ASN A 77 -19.25 -12.51 -4.71
CA ASN A 77 -19.91 -12.37 -3.41
C ASN A 77 -19.94 -10.93 -2.87
N PRO A 78 -21.09 -10.23 -2.96
CA PRO A 78 -22.33 -10.67 -3.61
C PRO A 78 -22.17 -10.73 -5.14
N SER A 79 -22.85 -11.66 -5.79
CA SER A 79 -22.73 -11.87 -7.25
C SER A 79 -23.24 -10.66 -8.05
N PRO A 80 -22.44 -10.10 -8.97
CA PRO A 80 -22.87 -9.01 -9.85
C PRO A 80 -23.68 -9.50 -11.07
N CYS A 81 -23.80 -10.81 -11.27
CA CYS A 81 -24.27 -11.40 -12.52
C CYS A 81 -25.79 -11.32 -12.76
N GLY A 82 -26.57 -10.82 -11.80
CA GLY A 82 -28.02 -10.72 -11.92
C GLY A 82 -28.75 -12.08 -11.88
N PRO A 83 -30.10 -12.07 -11.95
CA PRO A 83 -30.92 -13.27 -11.87
C PRO A 83 -30.63 -14.27 -13.00
N TYR A 84 -30.82 -15.56 -12.71
CA TYR A 84 -30.66 -16.67 -13.67
C TYR A 84 -29.29 -16.72 -14.38
N SER A 85 -28.27 -16.12 -13.74
CA SER A 85 -26.90 -16.09 -14.23
C SER A 85 -25.98 -16.74 -13.21
N GLN A 86 -25.10 -17.60 -13.69
CA GLN A 86 -24.01 -18.19 -12.92
C GLN A 86 -22.80 -17.25 -12.93
N CYS A 87 -22.30 -16.94 -11.73
CA CYS A 87 -21.03 -16.24 -11.56
C CYS A 87 -19.89 -17.25 -11.42
N ARG A 88 -18.79 -17.02 -12.14
CA ARG A 88 -17.53 -17.75 -12.00
C ARG A 88 -16.40 -16.74 -11.88
N GLU A 89 -15.50 -16.98 -10.94
CA GLU A 89 -14.28 -16.18 -10.84
C GLU A 89 -13.25 -16.69 -11.85
N ILE A 90 -12.74 -15.79 -12.69
CA ILE A 90 -11.62 -16.05 -13.62
C ILE A 90 -10.61 -14.92 -13.45
N ASN A 91 -9.39 -15.24 -13.00
CA ASN A 91 -8.31 -14.27 -12.76
C ASN A 91 -8.70 -13.11 -11.82
N GLY A 92 -9.46 -13.38 -10.75
CA GLY A 92 -9.91 -12.34 -9.82
C GLY A 92 -11.01 -11.42 -10.36
N GLN A 93 -11.66 -11.80 -11.47
CA GLN A 93 -12.80 -11.08 -12.04
C GLN A 93 -14.06 -11.94 -12.06
N ALA A 94 -15.22 -11.29 -11.88
CA ALA A 94 -16.51 -11.94 -11.99
C ALA A 94 -16.88 -12.11 -13.46
N VAL A 95 -17.00 -13.36 -13.91
CA VAL A 95 -17.47 -13.72 -15.24
C VAL A 95 -18.86 -14.33 -15.10
N CYS A 96 -19.80 -13.79 -15.87
CA CYS A 96 -21.20 -14.15 -15.81
C CYS A 96 -21.62 -14.95 -17.04
N SER A 97 -22.39 -16.02 -16.84
CA SER A 97 -23.03 -16.78 -17.93
C SER A 97 -24.46 -17.16 -17.54
N CYS A 98 -25.40 -17.25 -18.49
CA CYS A 98 -26.74 -17.75 -18.19
C CYS A 98 -26.70 -19.21 -17.74
N VAL A 99 -27.57 -19.59 -16.79
CA VAL A 99 -27.73 -21.00 -16.40
C VAL A 99 -28.39 -21.81 -17.53
N PRO A 100 -28.28 -23.16 -17.56
CA PRO A 100 -28.96 -23.99 -18.56
C PRO A 100 -30.47 -23.70 -18.63
N GLY A 101 -31.02 -23.65 -19.84
CA GLY A 101 -32.42 -23.27 -20.08
C GLY A 101 -32.66 -21.75 -20.18
N TYR A 102 -31.63 -20.92 -20.02
CA TYR A 102 -31.70 -19.47 -20.20
C TYR A 102 -30.75 -19.00 -21.30
N ILE A 103 -31.23 -18.08 -22.13
CA ILE A 103 -30.51 -17.48 -23.25
C ILE A 103 -30.33 -15.98 -23.06
N GLY A 104 -29.39 -15.41 -23.81
CA GLY A 104 -29.07 -13.98 -23.79
C GLY A 104 -27.72 -13.71 -23.11
N SER A 105 -27.56 -12.49 -22.59
CA SER A 105 -26.36 -12.07 -21.88
C SER A 105 -26.73 -11.59 -20.47
N PRO A 106 -26.02 -12.06 -19.42
CA PRO A 106 -26.18 -11.53 -18.07
C PRO A 106 -26.04 -10.01 -18.03
N PRO A 107 -26.79 -9.29 -17.17
CA PRO A 107 -27.72 -9.79 -16.15
C PRO A 107 -29.14 -10.08 -16.68
N THR A 108 -29.36 -9.97 -18.00
CA THR A 108 -30.68 -10.05 -18.65
C THR A 108 -30.99 -11.43 -19.23
N CYS A 109 -30.55 -12.50 -18.56
CA CYS A 109 -30.86 -13.86 -18.98
C CYS A 109 -32.37 -14.10 -18.94
N ARG A 110 -32.91 -14.69 -20.01
CA ARG A 110 -34.33 -15.03 -20.15
C ARG A 110 -34.50 -16.51 -20.47
N PRO A 111 -35.62 -17.15 -20.08
CA PRO A 111 -35.87 -18.54 -20.44
C PRO A 111 -35.80 -18.75 -21.96
N GLU A 112 -35.23 -19.88 -22.38
CA GLU A 112 -35.15 -20.27 -23.80
C GLU A 112 -36.54 -20.47 -24.40
N CYS A 113 -37.50 -20.96 -23.62
CA CYS A 113 -38.89 -21.12 -24.00
C CYS A 113 -39.80 -20.58 -22.87
N VAL A 114 -40.66 -19.63 -23.23
CA VAL A 114 -41.73 -19.09 -22.36
C VAL A 114 -43.07 -19.77 -22.64
N VAL A 115 -43.16 -20.56 -23.72
CA VAL A 115 -44.37 -21.27 -24.14
C VAL A 115 -44.01 -22.73 -24.38
N ASN A 116 -44.77 -23.64 -23.76
CA ASN A 116 -44.56 -25.09 -23.80
C ASN A 116 -44.59 -25.69 -25.23
N SER A 117 -45.02 -24.92 -26.23
CA SER A 117 -45.00 -25.30 -27.65
C SER A 117 -43.62 -25.26 -28.30
N ASP A 118 -42.66 -24.54 -27.70
CA ASP A 118 -41.33 -24.28 -28.30
C ASP A 118 -40.16 -25.02 -27.62
N CYS A 119 -40.40 -25.68 -26.48
CA CYS A 119 -39.37 -26.51 -25.87
C CYS A 119 -39.28 -27.85 -26.62
N GLY A 120 -38.08 -28.20 -27.10
CA GLY A 120 -37.83 -29.45 -27.81
C GLY A 120 -38.34 -30.65 -27.01
N ARG A 121 -39.35 -31.34 -27.53
CA ARG A 121 -39.82 -32.62 -27.00
C ARG A 121 -38.64 -33.60 -27.02
N ASN A 122 -38.05 -33.84 -25.85
CA ASN A 122 -37.21 -35.03 -25.64
C ASN A 122 -38.05 -36.30 -25.85
#